data_AF-A0A2J8JAZ7-F1
#
_entry.id   AF-A0A2J8JAZ7-F1
#
_cell.length_a   1.000
_cell.length_b   1.000
_cell.length_c   1.000
_cell.angle_alpha   90.00
_cell.angle_beta   90.00
_cell.angle_gamma   90.00
#
_symmetry.space_group_name_H-M   'P 1'
#
loop_
_entity.id
_entity.type
_entity.pdbx_description
1 polymer ?
#
loop_
_entity_poly.entity_id
_entity_poly.type
_entity_poly.pdbx_seq_one_letter_code
_entity_poly.pdbx_strand_id
1 'polypeptide(L)'
;MIGETNALTDVKKRLERALMETEAPLQVARECLFHREKRMGIDLVHDEVEAQLLTEVDTILCCQERMKLHLDKAIAQLAADRASQHELEKDLSDKQMAYRIDDKCHHLRNTSDGVGYFRGVERVDATVSVPESWAKFTDDNILRSQSERAASAKLRDDIENLLVVTANEMWNQFNKVNLSFTNRIAETADAKN
;
A
#
# COMPACT_ATOMS: atom_id res chain seq x y z
N MET A 1 -8.13 9.52 -10.27
CA MET A 1 -6.90 9.44 -9.45
C MET A 1 -7.22 9.63 -7.99
N ILE A 2 -7.80 10.77 -7.58
CA ILE A 2 -8.23 11.02 -6.19
C ILE A 2 -9.04 9.85 -5.59
N GLY A 3 -10.03 9.32 -6.31
CA GLY A 3 -10.81 8.17 -5.84
C GLY A 3 -9.98 6.91 -5.60
N GLU A 4 -8.99 6.64 -6.46
CA GLU A 4 -8.09 5.48 -6.31
C GLU A 4 -7.13 5.69 -5.14
N THR A 5 -6.54 6.88 -5.00
CA THR A 5 -5.67 7.25 -3.88
C THR A 5 -6.39 7.13 -2.54
N ASN A 6 -7.66 7.55 -2.48
CA ASN A 6 -8.50 7.38 -1.29
C ASN A 6 -8.75 5.90 -0.99
N ALA A 7 -9.11 5.11 -2.01
CA ALA A 7 -9.32 3.67 -1.85
C ALA A 7 -8.06 2.94 -1.35
N LEU A 8 -6.88 3.25 -1.90
CA LEU A 8 -5.62 2.67 -1.44
C LEU A 8 -5.27 3.13 -0.02
N THR A 9 -5.56 4.39 0.33
CA THR A 9 -5.39 4.91 1.69
C THR A 9 -6.25 4.15 2.70
N ASP A 10 -7.50 3.85 2.35
CA ASP A 10 -8.40 3.12 3.24
C ASP A 10 -7.97 1.66 3.44
N VAL A 11 -7.54 0.99 2.37
CA VAL A 11 -6.96 -0.36 2.45
C VAL A 11 -5.66 -0.37 3.27
N LYS A 12 -4.78 0.63 3.09
CA LYS A 12 -3.58 0.82 3.91
C LYS A 12 -3.93 0.93 5.39
N LYS A 13 -4.90 1.78 5.77
CA LYS A 13 -5.33 1.93 7.18
C LYS A 13 -5.86 0.63 7.77
N ARG A 14 -6.60 -0.16 6.97
CA ARG A 14 -7.08 -1.49 7.40
C ARG A 14 -5.91 -2.46 7.64
N LEU A 15 -4.90 -2.44 6.77
CA LEU A 15 -3.69 -3.25 6.94
C LEU A 15 -2.87 -2.82 8.18
N GLU A 16 -2.73 -1.51 8.43
CA GLU A 16 -2.08 -0.99 9.64
C GLU A 16 -2.81 -1.46 10.91
N ARG A 17 -4.15 -1.40 10.91
CA ARG A 17 -4.95 -1.88 12.03
C ARG A 17 -4.79 -3.38 12.25
N ALA A 18 -4.89 -4.18 11.18
CA ALA A 18 -4.72 -5.62 11.27
C ALA A 18 -3.34 -5.99 11.81
N LEU A 19 -2.28 -5.29 11.39
CA LEU A 19 -0.94 -5.48 11.91
C LEU A 19 -0.88 -5.19 13.43
N MET A 20 -1.45 -4.08 13.90
CA MET A 20 -1.50 -3.78 15.34
C MET A 20 -2.27 -4.84 16.14
N GLU A 21 -3.36 -5.38 15.59
CA GLU A 21 -4.18 -6.41 16.23
C GLU A 21 -3.41 -7.73 16.44
N THR A 22 -2.35 -7.99 15.68
CA THR A 22 -1.49 -9.19 15.86
C THR A 22 -0.54 -9.12 17.06
N GLU A 23 -0.31 -7.94 17.64
CA GLU A 23 0.62 -7.79 18.78
C GLU A 23 0.09 -8.48 20.05
N ALA A 24 -1.22 -8.41 20.29
CA ALA A 24 -1.85 -9.04 21.43
C ALA A 24 -1.69 -10.58 21.45
N PRO A 25 -2.04 -11.34 20.39
CA PRO A 25 -1.82 -12.78 20.37
C PRO A 25 -0.33 -13.15 20.41
N LEU A 26 0.56 -12.34 19.81
CA LEU A 26 2.00 -12.57 19.91
C LEU A 26 2.50 -12.48 21.36
N GLN A 27 2.02 -11.48 22.10
CA GLN A 27 2.35 -11.32 23.52
C GLN A 27 1.87 -12.52 24.34
N VAL A 28 0.63 -12.97 24.12
CA VAL A 28 0.06 -14.13 24.81
C VAL A 28 0.91 -15.38 24.56
N ALA A 29 1.23 -15.69 23.30
CA ALA A 29 2.04 -16.86 22.96
C ALA A 29 3.42 -16.82 23.65
N ARG A 30 4.06 -15.65 23.69
CA ARG A 30 5.35 -15.44 24.40
C ARG A 30 5.22 -15.59 25.91
N GLU A 31 4.17 -15.06 26.53
CA GLU A 31 3.92 -15.22 27.96
C GLU A 31 3.67 -16.69 28.31
N CYS A 32 2.93 -17.43 27.47
CA CYS A 32 2.73 -18.87 27.63
C CYS A 32 4.07 -19.61 27.59
N LEU A 33 4.97 -19.32 26.64
CA LEU A 33 6.31 -19.91 26.60
C LEU A 33 7.12 -19.58 27.86
N PHE A 34 7.13 -18.32 28.28
CA PHE A 34 7.84 -17.89 29.49
C PHE A 34 7.36 -18.60 30.75
N HIS A 35 6.05 -18.84 30.89
CA HIS A 35 5.52 -19.63 32.01
C HIS A 35 5.95 -21.09 31.98
N ARG A 36 6.14 -21.65 30.79
CA ARG A 36 6.60 -23.04 30.61
C ARG A 36 8.08 -23.21 30.92
N GLU A 37 8.92 -22.23 30.57
CA GLU A 37 10.35 -22.21 30.91
C GLU A 37 10.59 -22.22 32.44
N LYS A 38 9.61 -21.79 33.24
CA LYS A 38 9.67 -21.80 34.70
C LYS A 38 9.35 -23.15 35.34
N ARG A 39 8.98 -24.17 34.55
CA ARG A 39 8.73 -25.52 35.09
C ARG A 39 10.02 -26.10 35.66
N MET A 40 9.90 -26.90 36.71
CA MET A 40 11.05 -27.48 37.42
C MET A 40 10.95 -28.99 37.53
N GLY A 41 12.11 -29.66 37.60
CA GLY A 41 12.18 -31.10 37.82
C GLY A 41 11.59 -31.89 36.66
N ILE A 42 10.72 -32.85 36.97
CA ILE A 42 10.10 -33.74 35.98
C ILE A 42 9.12 -33.03 35.03
N ASP A 43 8.69 -31.81 35.36
CA ASP A 43 7.78 -31.01 34.53
C ASP A 43 8.52 -30.22 33.44
N LEU A 44 9.86 -30.13 33.49
CA LEU A 44 10.67 -29.48 32.46
C LEU A 44 10.84 -30.40 31.25
N VAL A 45 9.79 -30.47 30.44
CA VAL A 45 9.72 -31.29 29.23
C VAL A 45 9.29 -30.42 28.05
N HIS A 46 9.98 -30.60 26.92
CA HIS A 46 9.56 -30.05 25.63
C HIS A 46 8.36 -30.86 25.14
N ASP A 47 7.16 -30.46 25.56
CA ASP A 47 5.92 -31.12 25.17
C ASP A 47 5.35 -30.51 23.88
N GLU A 48 4.30 -31.15 23.35
CA GLU A 48 3.63 -30.72 22.12
C GLU A 48 3.10 -29.28 22.21
N VAL A 49 2.68 -28.82 23.40
CA VAL A 49 2.19 -27.46 23.59
C VAL A 49 3.32 -26.45 23.34
N GLU A 50 4.53 -26.73 23.81
CA GLU A 50 5.69 -25.88 23.56
C GLU A 50 6.03 -25.78 22.07
N ALA A 51 6.03 -26.92 21.37
CA ALA A 51 6.30 -26.97 19.94
C ALA A 51 5.26 -26.16 19.15
N GLN A 52 3.97 -26.29 19.50
CA GLN A 52 2.90 -25.53 18.85
C GLN A 52 2.95 -24.03 19.19
N LEU A 53 3.33 -23.64 20.41
CA LEU A 53 3.50 -22.25 20.80
C LEU A 53 4.67 -21.58 20.06
N LEU A 54 5.81 -22.27 19.91
CA LEU A 54 6.93 -21.78 19.11
C LEU A 54 6.51 -21.56 17.65
N THR A 55 5.74 -22.50 17.10
CA THR A 55 5.18 -22.39 15.75
C THR A 55 4.17 -21.25 15.63
N GLU A 56 3.39 -20.97 16.68
CA GLU A 56 2.46 -19.82 16.74
C GLU A 56 3.20 -18.49 16.71
N VAL A 57 4.26 -18.36 17.51
CA VAL A 57 5.12 -17.17 17.49
C VAL A 57 5.73 -16.94 16.10
N ASP A 58 6.29 -17.99 15.50
CA ASP A 58 6.87 -17.91 14.14
C ASP A 58 5.81 -17.51 13.10
N THR A 59 4.64 -18.16 13.13
CA THR A 59 3.52 -17.87 12.22
C THR A 59 3.09 -16.40 12.32
N ILE A 60 2.92 -15.88 13.54
CA ILE A 60 2.52 -14.48 13.74
C ILE A 60 3.62 -13.53 13.24
N LEU A 61 4.88 -13.79 13.53
CA LEU A 61 6.00 -12.95 13.06
C LEU A 61 6.11 -12.93 11.53
N CYS A 62 5.97 -14.09 10.87
CA CYS A 62 5.93 -14.17 9.40
C CYS A 62 4.73 -13.39 8.82
N CYS A 63 3.56 -13.47 9.45
CA CYS A 63 2.39 -12.67 9.05
C CYS A 63 2.68 -11.17 9.18
N GLN A 64 3.25 -10.74 10.31
CA GLN A 64 3.61 -9.34 10.54
C GLN A 64 4.62 -8.81 9.51
N GLU A 65 5.64 -9.60 9.16
CA GLU A 65 6.63 -9.23 8.14
C GLU A 65 5.98 -9.04 6.77
N ARG A 66 5.11 -9.98 6.36
CA ARG A 66 4.36 -9.88 5.10
C ARG A 66 3.45 -8.65 5.08
N MET A 67 2.77 -8.33 6.20
CA MET A 67 1.95 -7.13 6.33
C MET A 67 2.79 -5.85 6.21
N LYS A 68 3.92 -5.76 6.90
CA LYS A 68 4.85 -4.61 6.83
C LYS A 68 5.36 -4.38 5.41
N LEU A 69 5.77 -5.44 4.71
CA LEU A 69 6.21 -5.35 3.32
C LEU A 69 5.12 -4.77 2.40
N HIS A 70 3.85 -5.14 2.61
CA HIS A 70 2.76 -4.60 1.79
C HIS A 70 2.37 -3.17 2.19
N LEU A 71 2.56 -2.77 3.44
CA LEU A 71 2.44 -1.38 3.87
C LEU A 71 3.47 -0.49 3.15
N ASP A 72 4.72 -0.92 3.08
CA ASP A 72 5.77 -0.18 2.37
C ASP A 72 5.44 -0.01 0.88
N LYS A 73 4.96 -1.09 0.23
CA LYS A 73 4.45 -1.03 -1.15
C LYS A 73 3.30 -0.04 -1.30
N ALA A 74 2.34 -0.03 -0.37
CA ALA A 74 1.20 0.88 -0.40
C ALA A 74 1.64 2.34 -0.25
N ILE A 75 2.60 2.62 0.64
CA ILE A 75 3.18 3.97 0.81
C ILE A 75 3.87 4.43 -0.46
N ALA A 76 4.69 3.57 -1.08
CA ALA A 76 5.37 3.87 -2.33
C ALA A 76 4.38 4.14 -3.47
N GLN A 77 3.33 3.32 -3.59
CA GLN A 77 2.30 3.51 -4.61
C GLN A 77 1.51 4.80 -4.40
N LEU A 78 1.16 5.17 -3.16
CA LEU A 78 0.51 6.46 -2.87
C LEU A 78 1.38 7.66 -3.30
N ALA A 79 2.70 7.56 -3.13
CA ALA A 79 3.63 8.58 -3.60
C ALA A 79 3.69 8.65 -5.14
N ALA A 80 3.68 7.50 -5.82
CA ALA A 80 3.64 7.41 -7.28
C ALA A 80 2.32 7.99 -7.85
N ASP A 81 1.19 7.65 -7.25
CA ASP A 81 -0.12 8.20 -7.59
C ASP A 81 -0.12 9.72 -7.45
N ARG A 82 0.42 10.26 -6.35
CA ARG A 82 0.54 11.70 -6.11
C ARG A 82 1.41 12.39 -7.16
N ALA A 83 2.55 11.79 -7.52
CA ALA A 83 3.43 12.31 -8.55
C ALA A 83 2.73 12.34 -9.92
N SER A 84 2.02 11.26 -10.28
CA SER A 84 1.23 11.24 -11.52
C SER A 84 0.09 12.26 -11.51
N GLN A 85 -0.50 12.55 -10.35
CA GLN A 85 -1.53 13.58 -10.21
C GLN A 85 -0.97 14.95 -10.53
N HIS A 86 0.18 15.26 -9.95
CA HIS A 86 0.84 16.54 -10.11
C HIS A 86 1.19 16.82 -11.58
N GLU A 87 1.72 15.82 -12.30
CA GLU A 87 2.04 15.97 -13.72
C GLU A 87 0.79 16.26 -14.56
N LEU A 88 -0.34 15.60 -14.29
CA LEU A 88 -1.60 15.88 -14.98
C LEU A 88 -2.14 17.28 -14.67
N GLU A 89 -2.05 17.72 -13.41
CA GLU A 89 -2.50 19.06 -12.99
C GLU A 89 -1.65 20.16 -13.63
N LYS A 90 -0.34 19.93 -13.73
CA LYS A 90 0.60 20.83 -14.41
C LYS A 90 0.29 20.93 -15.90
N ASP A 91 0.16 19.79 -16.58
CA ASP A 91 -0.20 19.72 -17.99
C ASP A 91 -1.54 20.43 -18.28
N LEU A 92 -2.54 20.23 -17.42
CA LEU A 92 -3.82 20.94 -17.51
C LEU A 92 -3.66 22.47 -17.33
N SER A 93 -2.84 22.90 -16.37
CA SER A 93 -2.58 24.33 -16.12
C SER A 93 -1.88 24.97 -17.33
N ASP A 94 -0.89 24.32 -17.91
CA ASP A 94 -0.17 24.79 -19.10
C ASP A 94 -1.13 24.93 -20.29
N LYS A 95 -2.04 23.97 -20.47
CA LYS A 95 -3.11 24.04 -21.48
C LYS A 95 -4.08 25.19 -21.28
N GLN A 96 -4.49 25.43 -20.04
CA GLN A 96 -5.37 26.56 -19.71
C GLN A 96 -4.68 27.90 -19.98
N MET A 97 -3.38 28.00 -19.72
CA MET A 97 -2.60 29.20 -20.04
C MET A 97 -2.50 29.42 -21.55
N ALA A 98 -2.16 28.37 -22.31
CA ALA A 98 -2.11 28.43 -23.78
C ALA A 98 -3.47 28.87 -24.36
N TYR A 99 -4.56 28.25 -23.92
CA TYR A 99 -5.92 28.63 -24.34
C TYR A 99 -6.25 30.10 -24.06
N ARG A 100 -5.86 30.63 -22.89
CA ARG A 100 -6.08 32.06 -22.56
C ARG A 100 -5.28 32.99 -23.45
N ILE A 101 -4.07 32.60 -23.84
CA ILE A 101 -3.26 33.35 -24.79
C ILE A 101 -3.95 33.36 -26.16
N ASP A 102 -4.37 32.18 -26.64
CA ASP A 102 -5.06 32.04 -27.93
C ASP A 102 -6.37 32.82 -27.97
N ASP A 103 -7.17 32.74 -26.90
CA ASP A 103 -8.40 33.51 -26.74
C ASP A 103 -8.12 35.01 -26.80
N LYS A 104 -7.11 35.50 -26.08
CA LYS A 104 -6.70 36.91 -26.14
C LYS A 104 -6.28 37.29 -27.57
N CYS A 105 -5.45 36.48 -28.21
CA CYS A 105 -4.97 36.70 -29.58
C CYS A 105 -6.12 36.74 -30.59
N HIS A 106 -7.10 35.86 -30.44
CA HIS A 106 -8.29 35.79 -31.29
C HIS A 106 -9.12 37.09 -31.24
N HIS A 107 -9.15 37.77 -30.10
CA HIS A 107 -9.87 39.03 -29.91
C HIS A 107 -9.08 40.28 -30.37
N LEU A 108 -7.81 40.14 -30.77
CA LEU A 108 -7.02 41.27 -31.27
C LEU A 108 -7.49 41.72 -32.66
N ARG A 109 -7.46 43.03 -32.89
CA ARG A 109 -7.75 43.69 -34.17
C ARG A 109 -6.55 44.54 -34.58
N ASN A 110 -6.48 44.96 -35.85
CA ASN A 110 -5.39 45.83 -36.33
C ASN A 110 -5.31 47.19 -35.60
N THR A 111 -6.39 47.59 -34.92
CA THR A 111 -6.45 48.81 -34.09
C THR A 111 -6.17 48.54 -32.61
N SER A 112 -5.87 47.30 -32.23
CA SER A 112 -5.53 46.94 -30.85
C SER A 112 -4.17 47.50 -30.48
N ASP A 113 -4.06 47.98 -29.23
CA ASP A 113 -2.83 48.55 -28.71
C ASP A 113 -1.71 47.50 -28.64
N GLY A 114 -0.47 47.90 -28.94
CA GLY A 114 0.70 47.02 -28.99
C GLY A 114 0.85 46.13 -30.25
N VAL A 115 -0.02 46.26 -31.25
CA VAL A 115 0.13 45.58 -32.55
C VAL A 115 1.08 46.38 -33.45
N GLY A 116 2.19 45.77 -33.86
CA GLY A 116 3.21 46.42 -34.69
C GLY A 116 4.19 45.42 -35.32
N TYR A 117 5.10 45.92 -36.16
CA TYR A 117 6.13 45.09 -36.79
C TYR A 117 7.32 44.88 -35.86
N PHE A 118 7.58 43.63 -35.49
CA PHE A 118 8.74 43.22 -34.71
C PHE A 118 9.73 42.48 -35.60
N ARG A 119 11.03 42.82 -35.53
CA ARG A 119 12.09 42.13 -36.30
C ARG A 119 12.46 40.80 -35.63
N GLY A 120 12.73 39.75 -36.41
CA GLY A 120 13.23 38.47 -35.89
C GLY A 120 12.14 37.43 -35.60
N VAL A 121 10.87 37.74 -35.86
CA VAL A 121 9.73 36.81 -35.72
C VAL A 121 9.82 35.65 -36.73
N GLU A 122 10.53 35.87 -37.84
CA GLU A 122 10.81 34.87 -38.88
C GLU A 122 11.80 33.77 -38.45
N ARG A 123 12.45 33.89 -37.29
CA ARG A 123 13.38 32.87 -36.80
C ARG A 123 12.60 31.70 -36.21
N VAL A 124 12.84 30.50 -36.74
CA VAL A 124 12.30 29.26 -36.16
C VAL A 124 12.94 29.04 -34.79
N ASP A 125 12.12 29.09 -33.75
CA ASP A 125 12.53 28.73 -32.40
C ASP A 125 12.37 27.22 -32.21
N ALA A 126 13.49 26.51 -32.12
CA ALA A 126 13.53 25.06 -31.94
C ALA A 126 13.02 24.61 -30.55
N THR A 127 12.77 25.55 -29.62
CA THR A 127 12.22 25.26 -28.30
C THR A 127 10.68 25.29 -28.26
N VAL A 128 10.02 25.68 -29.35
CA VAL A 128 8.57 25.73 -29.44
C VAL A 128 8.00 24.35 -29.71
N SER A 129 7.04 23.94 -28.88
CA SER A 129 6.27 22.71 -29.06
C SER A 129 5.37 22.78 -30.30
N VAL A 130 5.37 21.73 -31.11
CA VAL A 130 4.39 21.53 -32.19
C VAL A 130 3.18 20.75 -31.66
N PRO A 131 1.98 20.89 -32.27
CA PRO A 131 0.77 20.22 -31.82
C PRO A 131 0.94 18.72 -31.57
N GLU A 132 1.67 18.02 -32.45
CA GLU A 132 1.94 16.59 -32.34
C GLU A 132 2.76 16.25 -31.09
N SER A 133 3.77 17.06 -30.77
CA SER A 133 4.61 16.86 -29.58
C SER A 133 3.83 17.13 -28.28
N TRP A 134 2.90 18.07 -28.33
CA TRP A 134 2.05 18.44 -27.19
C TRP A 134 0.96 17.40 -26.93
N ALA A 135 0.34 16.88 -27.99
CA ALA A 135 -0.59 15.76 -27.92
C ALA A 135 0.10 14.52 -27.36
N LYS A 136 1.29 14.17 -27.87
CA LYS A 136 2.07 13.04 -27.36
C LYS A 136 2.42 13.17 -25.87
N PHE A 137 2.89 14.34 -25.43
CA PHE A 137 3.21 14.58 -24.01
C PHE A 137 1.99 14.34 -23.11
N THR A 138 0.82 14.79 -23.57
CA THR A 138 -0.46 14.56 -22.87
C THR A 138 -0.80 13.07 -22.81
N ASP A 139 -0.72 12.38 -23.94
CA ASP A 139 -1.04 10.96 -24.05
C ASP A 139 -0.11 10.12 -23.15
N ASP A 140 1.18 10.45 -23.11
CA ASP A 140 2.16 9.80 -22.23
C ASP A 140 1.81 10.01 -20.75
N ASN A 141 1.40 11.21 -20.34
CA ASN A 141 0.96 11.51 -18.97
C ASN A 141 -0.33 10.75 -18.59
N ILE A 142 -1.28 10.66 -19.53
CA ILE A 142 -2.52 9.90 -19.34
C ILE A 142 -2.22 8.41 -19.21
N LEU A 143 -1.37 7.86 -20.07
CA LEU A 143 -0.97 6.45 -20.04
C LEU A 143 -0.26 6.11 -18.73
N ARG A 144 0.67 6.96 -18.29
CA ARG A 144 1.32 6.82 -16.98
C ARG A 144 0.28 6.79 -15.86
N SER A 145 -0.65 7.74 -15.85
CA SER A 145 -1.75 7.77 -14.87
C SER A 145 -2.63 6.52 -14.89
N GLN A 146 -2.89 5.94 -16.06
CA GLN A 146 -3.65 4.69 -16.18
C GLN A 146 -2.86 3.52 -15.61
N SER A 147 -1.56 3.45 -15.89
CA SER A 147 -0.65 2.43 -15.34
C SER A 147 -0.60 2.49 -13.82
N GLU A 148 -0.41 3.68 -13.23
CA GLU A 148 -0.36 3.83 -11.76
C GLU A 148 -1.69 3.41 -11.11
N ARG A 149 -2.83 3.80 -11.69
CA ARG A 149 -4.15 3.37 -11.20
C ARG A 149 -4.35 1.86 -11.28
N ALA A 150 -3.88 1.21 -12.33
CA ALA A 150 -3.96 -0.24 -12.47
C ALA A 150 -3.06 -0.96 -11.46
N ALA A 151 -1.85 -0.45 -11.22
CA ALA A 151 -0.94 -0.96 -10.19
C ALA A 151 -1.54 -0.80 -8.78
N SER A 152 -2.11 0.37 -8.48
CA SER A 152 -2.82 0.67 -7.23
C SER A 152 -3.99 -0.28 -6.99
N ALA A 153 -4.82 -0.51 -8.02
CA ALA A 153 -5.95 -1.44 -7.92
C ALA A 153 -5.48 -2.88 -7.64
N LYS A 154 -4.46 -3.36 -8.35
CA LYS A 154 -3.88 -4.68 -8.11
C LYS A 154 -3.32 -4.80 -6.69
N LEU A 155 -2.60 -3.79 -6.22
CA LEU A 155 -2.02 -3.79 -4.88
C LEU A 155 -3.10 -3.85 -3.79
N ARG A 156 -4.24 -3.19 -4.00
CA ARG A 156 -5.39 -3.32 -3.08
C ARG A 156 -5.89 -4.76 -3.02
N ASP A 157 -6.08 -5.40 -4.17
CA ASP A 157 -6.52 -6.80 -4.22
C ASP A 157 -5.51 -7.73 -3.53
N ASP A 158 -4.21 -7.51 -3.76
CA ASP A 158 -3.13 -8.25 -3.09
C ASP A 158 -3.17 -8.07 -1.56
N ILE A 159 -3.45 -6.86 -1.06
CA ILE A 159 -3.58 -6.57 0.37
C ILE A 159 -4.83 -7.24 0.97
N GLU A 160 -5.97 -7.19 0.29
CA GLU A 160 -7.19 -7.87 0.77
C GLU A 160 -6.99 -9.38 0.88
N ASN A 161 -6.37 -9.98 -0.14
CA ASN A 161 -6.01 -11.40 -0.12
C ASN A 161 -5.03 -11.72 1.01
N LEU A 162 -4.02 -10.87 1.22
CA LEU A 162 -3.07 -11.03 2.32
C LEU A 162 -3.76 -11.03 3.69
N LEU A 163 -4.69 -10.09 3.92
CA LEU A 163 -5.44 -10.02 5.17
C LEU A 163 -6.21 -11.31 5.45
N VAL A 164 -6.90 -11.84 4.44
CA VAL A 164 -7.62 -13.13 4.56
C VAL A 164 -6.66 -14.29 4.83
N VAL A 165 -5.54 -14.35 4.09
CA VAL A 165 -4.56 -15.44 4.22
C VAL A 165 -3.92 -15.45 5.61
N THR A 166 -3.40 -14.31 6.06
CA THR A 166 -2.77 -14.17 7.38
C THR A 166 -3.74 -14.43 8.52
N ALA A 167 -4.99 -13.96 8.42
CA ALA A 167 -6.02 -14.26 9.42
C ALA A 167 -6.28 -15.76 9.53
N ASN A 168 -6.38 -16.48 8.41
CA ASN A 168 -6.57 -17.93 8.40
C ASN A 168 -5.34 -18.68 8.94
N GLU A 169 -4.13 -18.28 8.57
CA GLU A 169 -2.87 -18.86 9.07
C GLU A 169 -2.79 -18.77 10.59
N MET A 170 -2.98 -17.56 11.15
CA MET A 170 -2.98 -17.33 12.60
C MET A 170 -4.10 -18.10 13.29
N TRP A 171 -5.33 -18.09 12.75
CA TRP A 171 -6.47 -18.79 13.34
C TRP A 171 -6.26 -20.31 13.38
N ASN A 172 -5.72 -20.89 12.31
CA ASN A 172 -5.42 -22.32 12.26
C ASN A 172 -4.36 -22.71 13.29
N GLN A 173 -3.32 -21.88 13.45
CA GLN A 173 -2.26 -22.16 14.42
C GLN A 173 -2.75 -22.00 15.86
N PHE A 174 -3.55 -20.97 16.15
CA PHE A 174 -4.23 -20.79 17.43
C PHE A 174 -5.06 -22.02 17.82
N ASN A 175 -5.83 -22.59 16.89
CA ASN A 175 -6.64 -23.79 17.16
C ASN A 175 -5.78 -25.02 17.49
N LYS A 176 -4.62 -25.20 16.82
CA LYS A 176 -3.69 -26.29 17.13
C LYS A 176 -3.09 -26.15 18.52
N VAL A 177 -2.72 -24.94 18.92
CA VAL A 177 -2.20 -24.64 20.26
C VAL A 177 -3.26 -24.91 21.33
N ASN A 178 -4.50 -24.48 21.12
CA ASN A 178 -5.58 -24.75 22.09
C ASN A 178 -5.91 -26.25 22.20
N LEU A 179 -5.84 -26.98 21.08
CA LEU A 179 -6.02 -28.43 21.09
C LEU A 179 -4.89 -29.12 21.89
N SER A 180 -3.64 -28.73 21.67
CA SER A 180 -2.51 -29.31 22.42
C SER A 180 -2.62 -28.99 23.91
N PHE A 181 -3.03 -27.78 24.29
CA PHE A 181 -3.31 -27.42 25.68
C PHE A 181 -4.41 -28.30 26.29
N THR A 182 -5.52 -28.49 25.56
CA THR A 182 -6.65 -29.31 26.02
C THR A 182 -6.21 -30.76 26.27
N ASN A 183 -5.46 -31.35 25.34
CA ASN A 183 -4.92 -32.70 25.49
C ASN A 183 -3.98 -32.79 26.71
N ARG A 184 -3.08 -31.81 26.88
CA ARG A 184 -2.13 -31.82 27.99
C ARG A 184 -2.83 -31.71 29.36
N ILE A 185 -3.89 -30.90 29.44
CA ILE A 185 -4.70 -30.76 30.66
C ILE A 185 -5.43 -32.08 30.97
N ALA A 186 -5.97 -32.76 29.95
CA ALA A 186 -6.62 -34.06 30.13
C ALA A 186 -5.64 -35.11 30.66
N GLU A 187 -4.44 -35.22 30.07
CA GLU A 187 -3.38 -36.12 30.55
C GLU A 187 -3.00 -35.86 32.02
N THR A 188 -2.92 -34.58 32.41
CA THR A 188 -2.60 -34.23 33.81
C THR A 188 -3.75 -34.49 34.77
N ALA A 189 -5.00 -34.45 34.31
CA ALA A 189 -6.16 -34.83 35.10
C ALA A 189 -6.24 -36.35 35.29
N ASP A 190 -5.99 -37.12 34.22
CA ASP A 190 -5.99 -38.58 34.26
C ASP A 190 -4.88 -39.14 35.16
N ALA A 191 -3.67 -38.56 35.13
CA ALA A 191 -2.57 -38.97 35.99
C ALA A 191 -2.78 -38.70 37.49
N LYS A 192 -3.80 -37.89 37.87
CA LYS A 192 -4.16 -37.62 39.26
C LYS A 192 -5.21 -38.60 39.81
N ASN A 193 -5.90 -39.35 38.95
CA ASN A 193 -6.88 -40.38 39.30
C ASN A 193 -6.23 -41.76 39.43
#